data_AF-A0A2I0NIT3-F1
#
_entry.id   AF-A0A2I0NIT3-F1
#
_cell.length_a   1.000
_cell.length_b   1.000
_cell.length_c   1.000
_cell.angle_alpha   90.00
_cell.angle_beta   90.00
_cell.angle_gamma   90.00
#
_symmetry.space_group_name_H-M   'P 1'
#
loop_
_entity.id
_entity.type
_entity.pdbx_description
1 polymer ?
#
loop_
_entity_poly.entity_id
_entity_poly.type
_entity_poly.pdbx_seq_one_letter_code
_entity_poly.pdbx_strand_id
1 'polypeptide(L)'
;MNSILIVLILAIVFVIIGSFYATRSMILWRRTSISGVGAAVTKSRSFLHNNFVLVILVGAFAGLHVLLELIQDTVSIESPYINGLFYVLYYITLLAIVAILSVLSFMWYKLLLKINEWDKRLISGKK
;
A
#
# COMPACT_ATOMS: atom_id res chain seq x y z
N MET A 1 -26.30 -0.73 6.41
CA MET A 1 -25.64 -2.06 6.50
C MET A 1 -24.99 -2.48 5.18
N ASN A 2 -25.70 -2.46 4.05
CA ASN A 2 -25.17 -2.91 2.75
C ASN A 2 -23.89 -2.17 2.28
N SER A 3 -23.79 -0.85 2.49
CA SER A 3 -22.64 -0.07 2.04
C SER A 3 -21.34 -0.43 2.78
N ILE A 4 -21.41 -0.75 4.07
CA ILE A 4 -20.23 -1.14 4.88
C ILE A 4 -19.71 -2.52 4.44
N LEU A 5 -20.63 -3.45 4.17
CA LEU A 5 -20.28 -4.78 3.67
C LEU A 5 -19.52 -4.68 2.33
N ILE A 6 -19.97 -3.80 1.42
CA ILE A 6 -19.28 -3.55 0.16
C ILE A 6 -17.86 -3.00 0.40
N VAL A 7 -17.71 -2.03 1.30
CA VAL A 7 -16.38 -1.46 1.66
C VAL A 7 -15.45 -2.54 2.22
N LEU A 8 -15.95 -3.42 3.09
CA LEU A 8 -15.17 -4.53 3.64
C LEU A 8 -14.76 -5.56 2.58
N ILE A 9 -15.68 -5.93 1.69
CA ILE A 9 -15.37 -6.84 0.56
C ILE A 9 -14.26 -6.23 -0.31
N LEU A 10 -14.38 -4.95 -0.66
CA LEU A 10 -13.34 -4.25 -1.43
C LEU A 10 -12.01 -4.21 -0.69
N ALA A 11 -12.02 -3.95 0.62
CA ALA A 11 -10.80 -3.94 1.43
C ALA A 11 -10.13 -5.32 1.41
N ILE A 12 -10.89 -6.41 1.58
CA ILE A 12 -10.38 -7.79 1.49
C ILE A 12 -9.76 -8.06 0.11
N VAL A 13 -10.43 -7.66 -0.97
CA VAL A 13 -9.90 -7.80 -2.34
C VAL A 13 -8.58 -7.05 -2.47
N PHE A 14 -8.49 -5.81 -1.99
CA PHE A 14 -7.24 -5.06 -2.01
C PHE A 14 -6.15 -5.71 -1.15
N VAL A 15 -6.47 -6.25 0.04
CA VAL A 15 -5.51 -6.99 0.88
C VAL A 15 -4.93 -8.17 0.10
N ILE A 16 -5.77 -8.96 -0.58
CA ILE A 16 -5.33 -10.12 -1.36
C ILE A 16 -4.39 -9.68 -2.49
N ILE A 17 -4.79 -8.66 -3.26
CA ILE A 17 -4.00 -8.13 -4.38
C ILE A 17 -2.66 -7.56 -3.87
N GLY A 18 -2.70 -6.74 -2.82
CA GLY A 18 -1.52 -6.12 -2.22
C GLY A 18 -0.56 -7.17 -1.68
N SER A 19 -1.06 -8.16 -0.95
CA SER A 19 -0.27 -9.26 -0.39
C SER A 19 0.37 -10.11 -1.49
N PHE A 20 -0.34 -10.36 -2.59
CA PHE A 20 0.22 -11.06 -3.75
C PHE A 20 1.43 -10.30 -4.32
N TYR A 21 1.29 -9.00 -4.59
CA TYR A 21 2.38 -8.20 -5.13
C TYR A 21 3.52 -7.98 -4.13
N ALA A 22 3.23 -7.82 -2.85
CA ALA A 22 4.24 -7.72 -1.79
C ALA A 22 5.07 -9.00 -1.71
N THR A 23 4.42 -10.18 -1.73
CA THR A 23 5.10 -11.48 -1.72
C THR A 23 5.99 -11.65 -2.95
N ARG A 24 5.47 -11.33 -4.15
CA ARG A 24 6.26 -11.37 -5.38
C ARG A 24 7.44 -10.41 -5.35
N SER A 25 7.25 -9.20 -4.81
CA SER A 25 8.31 -8.21 -4.63
C SER A 25 9.40 -8.73 -3.70
N MET A 26 9.04 -9.38 -2.59
CA MET A 26 9.99 -9.97 -1.66
C MET A 26 10.84 -11.08 -2.31
N ILE A 27 10.23 -11.93 -3.15
CA ILE A 27 10.96 -12.95 -3.91
C ILE A 27 11.92 -12.31 -4.93
N LEU A 28 11.46 -11.28 -5.64
CA LEU A 28 12.31 -10.57 -6.62
C LEU A 28 13.44 -9.81 -5.95
N TRP A 29 13.18 -9.18 -4.81
CA TRP A 29 14.17 -8.45 -4.02
C TRP A 29 15.37 -9.35 -3.67
N ARG A 30 15.10 -10.59 -3.23
CA ARG A 30 16.15 -11.57 -2.91
C ARG A 30 16.99 -12.00 -4.12
N ARG A 31 16.48 -11.83 -5.34
CA ARG A 31 17.14 -12.25 -6.60
C ARG A 31 17.81 -11.09 -7.34
N THR A 32 17.50 -9.85 -6.97
CA THR A 32 17.94 -8.65 -7.67
C THR A 32 19.17 -8.06 -6.98
N SER A 33 20.12 -7.55 -7.76
CA SER A 33 21.29 -6.88 -7.18
C SER A 33 20.88 -5.58 -6.46
N ILE A 34 21.39 -5.36 -5.24
CA ILE A 34 21.12 -4.14 -4.45
C ILE A 34 21.58 -2.88 -5.21
N SER A 35 22.72 -2.97 -5.91
CA SER A 35 23.23 -1.89 -6.75
C SER A 35 22.29 -1.55 -7.92
N GLY A 36 21.70 -2.57 -8.58
CA GLY A 36 20.71 -2.39 -9.63
C GLY A 36 19.44 -1.71 -9.12
N VAL A 37 18.97 -2.09 -7.93
CA VAL A 37 17.84 -1.41 -7.26
C VAL A 37 18.17 0.05 -6.98
N GLY A 38 19.31 0.34 -6.35
CA GLY A 38 19.71 1.70 -6.02
C GLY A 38 19.80 2.61 -7.26
N ALA A 39 20.40 2.12 -8.34
CA ALA A 39 20.50 2.86 -9.60
C ALA A 39 19.13 3.11 -10.26
N ALA A 40 18.23 2.12 -10.24
CA ALA A 40 16.91 2.26 -10.84
C ALA A 40 15.99 3.20 -10.04
N VAL A 41 16.08 3.15 -8.71
CA VAL A 41 15.35 4.06 -7.82
C VAL A 41 15.82 5.50 -8.00
N THR A 42 17.14 5.74 -7.99
CA THR A 42 17.70 7.09 -8.15
C THR A 42 17.45 7.69 -9.54
N LYS A 43 17.47 6.85 -10.58
CA LYS A 43 17.17 7.29 -11.96
C LYS A 43 15.71 7.66 -12.17
N SER A 44 14.79 7.13 -11.36
CA SER A 44 13.35 7.34 -11.51
C SER A 44 12.80 8.32 -10.47
N ARG A 45 12.96 9.63 -10.74
CA ARG A 45 12.42 10.69 -9.87
C ARG A 45 10.92 10.55 -9.61
N SER A 46 10.16 10.14 -10.62
CA SER A 46 8.71 9.89 -10.48
C SER A 46 8.41 8.72 -9.54
N PHE A 47 9.18 7.63 -9.58
CA PHE A 47 9.01 6.53 -8.63
C PHE A 47 9.29 6.97 -7.20
N LEU A 48 10.40 7.68 -6.98
CA LEU A 48 10.77 8.21 -5.67
C LEU A 48 9.70 9.14 -5.11
N HIS A 49 9.21 10.09 -5.92
CA HIS A 49 8.17 11.03 -5.52
C HIS A 49 6.88 10.29 -5.14
N ASN A 50 6.39 9.41 -6.00
CA ASN A 50 5.17 8.66 -5.74
C ASN A 50 5.31 7.73 -4.53
N ASN A 51 6.44 7.03 -4.38
CA ASN A 51 6.71 6.20 -3.21
C ASN A 51 6.67 7.03 -1.93
N PHE A 52 7.33 8.19 -1.91
CA PHE A 52 7.33 9.08 -0.76
C PHE A 52 5.93 9.58 -0.41
N VAL A 53 5.18 10.07 -1.39
CA VAL A 53 3.80 10.55 -1.19
C VAL A 53 2.89 9.42 -0.67
N LEU A 54 2.94 8.25 -1.29
CA LEU A 54 2.10 7.11 -0.87
C LEU A 54 2.44 6.65 0.55
N VAL A 55 3.72 6.59 0.93
CA VAL A 55 4.14 6.24 2.30
C VAL A 55 3.65 7.27 3.31
N ILE A 56 3.75 8.58 3.00
CA ILE A 56 3.20 9.63 3.87
C ILE A 56 1.69 9.49 4.01
N LEU A 57 0.97 9.24 2.92
CA LEU A 57 -0.48 9.07 2.97
C LEU A 57 -0.89 7.86 3.81
N VAL A 58 -0.19 6.72 3.68
CA VAL A 58 -0.42 5.55 4.55
C VAL A 58 -0.22 5.93 6.01
N GLY A 59 0.87 6.63 6.35
CA GLY A 59 1.14 7.06 7.72
C GLY A 59 0.06 8.02 8.26
N ALA A 60 -0.34 9.01 7.47
CA ALA A 60 -1.37 9.97 7.84
C ALA A 60 -2.73 9.30 8.05
N PHE A 61 -3.14 8.40 7.13
CA PHE A 61 -4.40 7.68 7.27
C PHE A 61 -4.36 6.66 8.40
N ALA A 62 -3.23 5.98 8.64
CA ALA A 62 -3.09 5.08 9.79
C ALA A 62 -3.21 5.86 11.11
N GLY A 63 -2.58 7.04 11.21
CA GLY A 63 -2.74 7.93 12.36
C GLY A 63 -4.18 8.40 12.55
N LEU A 64 -4.86 8.79 11.46
CA LEU A 64 -6.28 9.13 11.50
C LEU A 64 -7.15 7.94 11.95
N HIS A 65 -6.86 6.73 11.46
CA HIS A 65 -7.60 5.53 11.81
C HIS A 65 -7.51 5.22 13.31
N VAL A 66 -6.31 5.28 13.89
CA VAL A 66 -6.08 5.12 15.33
C VAL A 66 -6.76 6.23 16.13
N LEU A 67 -6.74 7.48 15.63
CA LEU A 67 -7.43 8.58 16.28
C LEU A 67 -8.95 8.38 16.30
N LEU A 68 -9.54 7.90 15.19
CA LEU A 68 -10.97 7.59 15.11
C LEU A 68 -11.36 6.48 16.08
N GLU A 69 -10.55 5.42 16.17
CA GLU A 69 -10.72 4.32 17.13
C GLU A 69 -10.67 4.85 18.58
N LEU A 70 -9.65 5.66 18.89
CA LEU A 70 -9.51 6.24 20.23
C LEU A 70 -10.70 7.13 20.60
N ILE A 71 -11.18 7.98 19.68
CA ILE A 71 -12.35 8.85 19.95
C ILE A 71 -13.59 7.99 20.19
N GLN A 72 -13.78 6.93 19.40
CA GLN A 72 -14.92 6.03 19.55
C GLN A 72 -14.91 5.28 20.89
N ASP A 73 -13.74 4.90 21.38
CA ASP A 73 -13.59 4.20 22.66
C ASP A 73 -13.69 5.14 23.87
N THR A 74 -13.22 6.38 23.75
CA THR A 74 -13.13 7.33 24.87
C THR A 74 -14.34 8.25 25.00
N VAL A 75 -15.01 8.56 23.91
CA VAL A 75 -16.15 9.48 23.89
C VAL A 75 -17.43 8.69 23.71
N SER A 76 -18.30 8.72 24.73
CA SER A 76 -19.67 8.19 24.60
C SER A 76 -20.49 9.10 23.69
N ILE A 77 -20.43 8.88 22.38
CA ILE A 77 -21.22 9.62 21.40
C ILE A 77 -22.67 9.12 21.46
N GLU A 78 -23.52 9.86 22.18
CA GLU A 78 -24.95 9.54 22.34
C GLU A 78 -25.76 9.73 21.06
N SER A 79 -25.29 10.58 20.14
CA SER A 79 -25.99 10.84 18.88
C SER A 79 -25.76 9.69 17.88
N PRO A 80 -26.82 8.96 17.47
CA PRO A 80 -26.69 7.85 16.52
C PRO A 80 -26.23 8.31 15.13
N TYR A 81 -26.54 9.55 14.75
CA TYR A 81 -26.09 10.12 13.48
C TYR A 81 -24.57 10.33 13.46
N ILE A 82 -24.03 10.95 14.51
CA ILE A 82 -22.59 11.22 14.63
C ILE A 82 -21.84 9.88 14.72
N ASN A 83 -22.33 8.94 15.52
CA ASN A 83 -21.75 7.61 15.64
C ASN A 83 -21.70 6.88 14.27
N GLY A 84 -22.79 6.93 13.50
CA GLY A 84 -22.83 6.39 12.14
C GLY A 84 -21.78 7.01 11.21
N LEU A 85 -21.52 8.31 11.32
CA LEU A 85 -20.50 9.01 10.53
C LEU A 85 -19.07 8.57 10.91
N PHE A 86 -18.79 8.39 12.20
CA PHE A 86 -17.51 7.84 12.67
C PHE A 86 -17.27 6.43 12.12
N TYR A 87 -18.28 5.55 12.18
CA TYR A 87 -18.19 4.21 11.60
C TYR A 87 -17.88 4.23 10.10
N VAL A 88 -18.53 5.10 9.33
CA VAL A 88 -18.29 5.22 7.88
C VAL A 88 -16.86 5.73 7.62
N LEU A 89 -16.42 6.76 8.33
CA LEU A 89 -15.06 7.29 8.21
C LEU A 89 -14.00 6.26 8.58
N TYR A 90 -14.25 5.47 9.63
CA TYR A 90 -13.37 4.39 10.07
C TYR A 90 -13.12 3.37 8.95
N TYR A 91 -14.19 2.85 8.34
CA TYR A 91 -14.08 1.85 7.27
C TYR A 91 -13.54 2.43 5.95
N ILE A 92 -13.89 3.68 5.60
CA ILE A 92 -13.34 4.34 4.41
C ILE A 92 -11.84 4.58 4.57
N THR A 93 -11.40 5.01 5.76
CA THR A 93 -9.97 5.20 6.06
C THR A 93 -9.21 3.89 5.95
N LEU A 94 -9.77 2.79 6.49
CA LEU A 94 -9.20 1.45 6.33
C LEU A 94 -9.07 1.06 4.86
N LEU A 95 -10.14 1.22 4.07
CA LEU A 95 -10.11 0.92 2.63
C LEU A 95 -9.05 1.75 1.90
N ALA A 96 -8.93 3.04 2.22
CA ALA A 96 -7.92 3.92 1.64
C ALA A 96 -6.49 3.44 1.96
N ILE A 97 -6.21 3.09 3.22
CA ILE A 97 -4.91 2.54 3.64
C ILE A 97 -4.55 1.31 2.81
N VAL A 98 -5.46 0.33 2.75
CA VAL A 98 -5.20 -0.92 2.03
C VAL A 98 -5.04 -0.67 0.53
N ALA A 99 -5.89 0.16 -0.07
CA ALA A 99 -5.78 0.49 -1.49
C ALA A 99 -4.43 1.14 -1.83
N ILE A 100 -3.97 2.10 -1.01
CA ILE A 100 -2.67 2.76 -1.18
C ILE A 100 -1.53 1.76 -1.02
N LEU A 101 -1.59 0.88 -0.02
CA LEU A 101 -0.59 -0.18 0.18
C LEU A 101 -0.54 -1.16 -1.00
N SER A 102 -1.69 -1.48 -1.61
CA SER A 102 -1.75 -2.34 -2.80
C SER A 102 -1.12 -1.67 -4.02
N VAL A 103 -1.37 -0.37 -4.22
CA VAL A 103 -0.71 0.42 -5.27
C VAL A 103 0.80 0.48 -5.03
N LEU A 104 1.22 0.75 -3.79
CA LEU A 104 2.63 0.79 -3.41
C LEU A 104 3.32 -0.55 -3.67
N SER A 105 2.68 -1.66 -3.28
CA SER A 105 3.18 -3.03 -3.51
C SER A 105 3.32 -3.35 -5.00
N PHE A 106 2.34 -2.94 -5.81
CA PHE A 106 2.40 -3.11 -7.27
C PHE A 106 3.52 -2.29 -7.91
N MET A 107 3.72 -1.04 -7.46
CA MET A 107 4.79 -0.18 -7.95
C MET A 107 6.18 -0.78 -7.69
N TRP A 108 6.40 -1.29 -6.48
CA TRP A 108 7.63 -2.00 -6.12
C TRP A 108 7.82 -3.27 -6.93
N TYR A 109 6.75 -4.07 -7.11
CA TYR A 109 6.80 -5.27 -7.95
C TYR A 109 7.25 -4.95 -9.37
N LYS A 110 6.63 -3.94 -10.00
CA LYS A 110 6.95 -3.53 -11.37
C LYS A 110 8.39 -3.05 -11.52
N LEU A 111 8.89 -2.29 -10.54
CA LEU A 111 10.27 -1.83 -10.53
C LEU A 111 11.25 -3.01 -10.44
N LEU A 112 11.04 -3.91 -9.48
CA LEU A 112 11.92 -5.05 -9.24
C LEU A 112 11.91 -6.05 -10.40
N LEU A 113 10.75 -6.27 -11.03
CA LEU A 113 10.64 -7.11 -12.21
C LEU A 113 11.52 -6.58 -13.35
N LYS A 114 11.44 -5.27 -13.61
CA LYS A 114 12.24 -4.59 -14.64
C LYS A 114 13.75 -4.70 -14.37
N ILE A 115 14.18 -4.55 -13.12
CA ILE A 115 15.60 -4.65 -12.76
C ILE A 115 16.09 -6.09 -12.89
N ASN A 116 15.34 -7.07 -12.39
CA ASN A 116 15.68 -8.49 -12.53
C ASN A 116 15.81 -8.92 -14.00
N GLU A 117 14.98 -8.39 -14.91
CA GLU A 117 15.14 -8.61 -16.36
C GLU A 117 16.38 -7.94 -16.95
N TRP A 118 16.83 -6.81 -16.42
CA TRP A 118 18.08 -6.16 -16.82
C TRP A 118 19.28 -6.97 -16.33
N ASP A 119 19.28 -7.38 -15.06
CA ASP A 119 20.34 -8.19 -14.47
C ASP A 119 20.53 -9.51 -15.23
N LYS A 120 19.43 -10.19 -15.59
CA LYS A 120 19.49 -11.42 -16.41
C LYS A 120 20.10 -11.18 -17.79
N ARG A 121 19.74 -10.09 -18.47
CA ARG A 121 20.27 -9.75 -19.81
C ARG A 121 21.76 -9.46 -19.77
N LEU A 122 22.23 -8.75 -18.74
CA LEU A 122 23.64 -8.46 -18.55
C LEU A 122 24.47 -9.73 -18.30
N ILE A 123 23.88 -10.73 -17.64
CA ILE A 123 24.54 -12.02 -17.40
C ILE A 123 24.53 -12.88 -18.68
N SER A 124 23.41 -12.93 -19.43
CA SER A 124 23.31 -13.76 -20.63
C SER A 124 24.11 -13.23 -21.82
N GLY A 125 24.26 -11.90 -21.95
CA GLY A 125 25.02 -11.25 -23.03
C GLY A 125 26.54 -11.21 -22.82
N LYS A 126 27.05 -11.80 -21.74
CA LYS A 126 28.48 -11.95 -21.45
C LYS A 126 29.05 -13.32 -21.85
N LYS A 127 28.29 -14.13 -22.59
CA LYS A 127 28.76 -15.38 -23.23
C LYS A 127 29.05 -15.13 -24.69
#